data_AF-A0A832SZJ2-F1
#
_entry.id   AF-A0A832SZJ2-F1
#
_cell.length_a   1.000
_cell.length_b   1.000
_cell.length_c   1.000
_cell.angle_alpha   90.00
_cell.angle_beta   90.00
_cell.angle_gamma   90.00
#
_symmetry.space_group_name_H-M   'P 1'
#
loop_
_entity.id
_entity.type
_entity.pdbx_description
1 polymer ?
#
loop_
_entity_poly.entity_id
_entity_poly.type
_entity_poly.pdbx_seq_one_letter_code
_entity_poly.pdbx_strand_id
1 'polypeptide(L)'
;LAKLAIASGQNIGIIFNAGPAILLQEVGNLGTIFAAMPVALLLGFKREAIGMTSSICREPQMAVVIDKFGFASPETKGFFTVFLIGTVLGTPFISLLTSLLAYLIPLHPFAYGMACGIGSASMNAAAVASLSTIYPQYAVQMEAFSGMANLIAMVTGMYVYIFVALPLTERLYNLLEPIIGKISDNKINMEKESINNEV
;
A
#
# COMPACT_ATOMS: atom_id res chain seq x y z
N LEU A 1 -1.09 9.78 -18.03
CA LEU A 1 -1.25 10.94 -17.12
C LEU A 1 -2.53 11.73 -17.39
N ALA A 2 -2.71 12.37 -18.55
CA ALA A 2 -3.94 13.14 -18.85
C ALA A 2 -5.25 12.31 -18.76
N LYS A 3 -5.28 11.07 -19.27
CA LYS A 3 -6.45 10.18 -19.19
C LYS A 3 -6.80 9.76 -17.75
N LEU A 4 -5.78 9.50 -16.91
CA LEU A 4 -5.95 9.17 -15.49
C LEU A 4 -6.43 10.41 -14.72
N ALA A 5 -5.84 11.58 -14.96
CA ALA A 5 -6.24 12.84 -14.33
C ALA A 5 -7.67 13.27 -14.70
N ILE A 6 -8.09 13.07 -15.96
CA ILE A 6 -9.47 13.34 -16.41
C ILE A 6 -10.46 12.36 -15.77
N ALA A 7 -10.11 11.07 -15.69
CA ALA A 7 -10.93 10.06 -15.00
C ALA A 7 -11.01 10.30 -13.48
N SER A 8 -9.95 10.80 -12.85
CA SER A 8 -9.94 11.20 -11.43
C SER A 8 -10.77 12.47 -11.18
N GLY A 9 -10.71 13.45 -12.08
CA GLY A 9 -11.49 14.70 -12.00
C GLY A 9 -13.01 14.49 -12.11
N GLN A 10 -13.47 13.54 -12.92
CA GLN A 10 -14.91 13.21 -13.02
C GLN A 10 -15.45 12.54 -11.74
N ASN A 11 -14.59 11.93 -10.92
CA ASN A 11 -14.97 11.23 -9.70
C ASN A 11 -14.84 12.08 -8.43
N ILE A 12 -14.53 13.38 -8.53
CA ILE A 12 -14.47 14.31 -7.38
C ILE A 12 -15.79 14.31 -6.60
N GLY A 13 -16.94 14.20 -7.28
CA GLY A 13 -18.25 14.11 -6.63
C GLY A 13 -18.43 12.86 -5.76
N ILE A 14 -17.69 11.78 -6.04
CA ILE A 14 -17.68 10.57 -5.21
C ILE A 14 -16.91 10.83 -3.91
N ILE A 15 -15.83 11.61 -3.94
CA ILE A 15 -15.02 11.97 -2.76
C ILE A 15 -15.86 12.77 -1.73
N PHE A 16 -16.76 13.63 -2.20
CA PHE A 16 -17.65 14.40 -1.32
C PHE A 16 -18.81 13.56 -0.73
N ASN A 17 -19.32 12.57 -1.48
CA ASN A 17 -20.38 11.67 -1.02
C ASN A 17 -19.87 10.42 -0.28
N ALA A 18 -18.59 10.12 -0.41
CA ALA A 18 -17.86 8.99 0.15
C ALA A 18 -17.88 8.90 1.69
N GLY A 19 -18.21 10.01 2.37
CA GLY A 19 -18.44 10.04 3.80
C GLY A 19 -17.22 9.65 4.66
N PRO A 20 -17.44 9.38 5.96
CA PRO A 20 -16.38 9.06 6.93
C PRO A 20 -15.61 7.77 6.63
N ALA A 21 -16.25 6.80 5.97
CA ALA A 21 -15.68 5.47 5.73
C ALA A 21 -14.40 5.52 4.88
N ILE A 22 -14.37 6.39 3.87
CA ILE A 22 -13.24 6.52 2.97
C ILE A 22 -12.10 7.32 3.61
N LEU A 23 -12.41 8.31 4.45
CA LEU A 23 -11.40 8.96 5.28
C LEU A 23 -10.73 7.96 6.24
N LEU A 24 -11.52 7.10 6.88
CA LEU A 24 -11.00 6.02 7.74
C LEU A 24 -10.11 5.04 6.98
N GLN A 25 -10.49 4.67 5.75
CA GLN A 25 -9.68 3.81 4.89
C GLN A 25 -8.32 4.46 4.55
N GLU A 26 -8.33 5.74 4.16
CA GLU A 26 -7.09 6.46 3.84
C GLU A 26 -6.23 6.71 5.09
N VAL A 27 -6.83 6.94 6.26
CA VAL A 27 -6.10 7.00 7.54
C VAL A 27 -5.44 5.67 7.86
N GLY A 28 -6.12 4.55 7.62
CA GLY A 28 -5.53 3.21 7.76
C GLY A 28 -4.31 3.04 6.84
N ASN A 29 -4.43 3.47 5.58
CA ASN A 29 -3.32 3.47 4.63
C ASN A 29 -2.14 4.33 5.11
N LEU A 30 -2.39 5.56 5.58
CA LEU A 30 -1.36 6.45 6.15
C LEU A 30 -0.73 5.87 7.43
N GLY A 31 -1.51 5.16 8.24
CA GLY A 31 -1.05 4.51 9.46
C GLY A 31 0.07 3.51 9.20
N THR A 32 0.05 2.82 8.05
CA THR A 32 1.08 1.85 7.69
C THR A 32 2.46 2.48 7.53
N ILE A 33 2.55 3.75 7.15
CA ILE A 33 3.81 4.48 6.95
C ILE A 33 4.63 4.50 8.25
N PHE A 34 3.94 4.71 9.39
CA PHE A 34 4.58 4.78 10.71
C PHE A 34 5.19 3.46 11.18
N ALA A 35 4.65 2.33 10.73
CA ALA A 35 5.18 1.00 11.04
C ALA A 35 6.20 0.53 9.99
N ALA A 36 5.89 0.75 8.70
CA ALA A 36 6.70 0.28 7.59
C ALA A 36 8.05 1.02 7.50
N MET A 37 8.07 2.32 7.77
CA MET A 37 9.30 3.12 7.67
C MET A 37 10.39 2.70 8.65
N PRO A 38 10.13 2.58 9.97
CA PRO A 38 11.13 2.06 10.90
C PRO A 38 11.64 0.67 10.49
N VAL A 39 10.73 -0.21 10.04
CA VAL A 39 11.10 -1.56 9.61
C VAL A 39 12.00 -1.53 8.38
N ALA A 40 11.68 -0.71 7.37
CA ALA A 40 12.51 -0.57 6.17
C ALA A 40 13.92 -0.03 6.51
N LEU A 41 14.01 0.96 7.40
CA LEU A 41 15.29 1.50 7.86
C LEU A 41 16.11 0.45 8.64
N LEU A 42 15.45 -0.38 9.47
CA LEU A 42 16.11 -1.47 10.21
C LEU A 42 16.63 -2.59 9.29
N LEU A 43 16.01 -2.78 8.13
CA LEU A 43 16.48 -3.70 7.09
C LEU A 43 17.63 -3.11 6.25
N GLY A 44 18.06 -1.88 6.55
CA GLY A 44 19.19 -1.22 5.88
C GLY A 44 18.84 -0.45 4.62
N PHE A 45 17.55 -0.32 4.28
CA PHE A 45 17.13 0.55 3.18
C PHE A 45 17.28 2.02 3.58
N LYS A 46 17.84 2.85 2.68
CA LYS A 46 18.05 4.28 2.94
C LYS A 46 16.98 5.06 2.21
N ARG A 47 17.35 5.80 1.16
CA ARG A 47 16.43 6.61 0.35
C ARG A 47 15.34 5.75 -0.32
N GLU A 48 15.63 4.48 -0.58
CA GLU A 48 14.65 3.52 -1.09
C GLU A 48 13.45 3.36 -0.17
N ALA A 49 13.64 3.49 1.16
CA ALA A 49 12.59 3.35 2.15
C ALA A 49 11.46 4.36 1.94
N ILE A 50 11.75 5.56 1.41
CA ILE A 50 10.75 6.58 1.09
C ILE A 50 9.79 6.03 0.03
N GLY A 51 10.31 5.47 -1.06
CA GLY A 51 9.49 4.86 -2.10
C GLY A 51 8.73 3.63 -1.59
N MET A 52 9.42 2.76 -0.84
CA MET A 52 8.89 1.50 -0.32
C MET A 52 7.72 1.69 0.67
N THR A 53 7.71 2.79 1.42
CA THR A 53 6.81 2.95 2.57
C THR A 53 5.80 4.07 2.41
N SER A 54 5.85 4.80 1.29
CA SER A 54 4.98 5.95 1.04
C SER A 54 3.49 5.61 0.88
N SER A 55 3.16 4.36 0.55
CA SER A 55 1.81 3.82 0.36
C SER A 55 1.90 2.31 0.04
N ILE A 56 0.78 1.65 -0.22
CA ILE A 56 0.74 0.28 -0.80
C ILE A 56 1.28 0.17 -2.24
N CYS A 57 1.84 1.26 -2.78
CA CYS A 57 2.30 1.38 -4.16
C CYS A 57 1.19 1.08 -5.20
N ARG A 58 0.33 2.06 -5.50
CA ARG A 58 -0.70 1.92 -6.55
C ARG A 58 -0.18 2.44 -7.89
N GLU A 59 -0.65 1.91 -9.01
CA GLU A 59 -0.27 2.33 -10.37
C GLU A 59 -0.31 3.86 -10.59
N PRO A 60 -1.35 4.62 -10.19
CA PRO A 60 -1.34 6.07 -10.35
C PRO A 60 -0.25 6.78 -9.53
N GLN A 61 0.17 6.20 -8.40
CA GLN A 61 1.23 6.75 -7.55
C GLN A 61 2.61 6.57 -8.17
N MET A 62 2.80 5.51 -8.98
CA MET A 62 4.05 5.27 -9.70
C MET A 62 4.46 6.47 -10.55
N ALA A 63 3.50 7.05 -11.28
CA ALA A 63 3.77 8.20 -12.12
C ALA A 63 4.17 9.44 -11.30
N VAL A 64 3.57 9.62 -10.11
CA VAL A 64 3.91 10.71 -9.18
C VAL A 64 5.34 10.56 -8.65
N VAL A 65 5.74 9.35 -8.26
CA VAL A 65 7.09 9.08 -7.74
C VAL A 65 8.14 9.30 -8.83
N ILE A 66 7.88 8.81 -10.05
CA ILE A 66 8.78 9.00 -11.19
C ILE A 66 8.91 10.49 -11.53
N ASP A 67 7.81 11.24 -11.53
CA ASP A 67 7.80 12.67 -11.82
C ASP A 67 8.57 13.47 -10.75
N LYS A 68 8.41 13.10 -9.47
CA LYS A 68 9.03 13.82 -8.36
C LYS A 68 10.52 13.51 -8.16
N PHE A 69 10.91 12.24 -8.19
CA PHE A 69 12.28 11.81 -7.86
C PHE A 69 13.11 11.42 -9.08
N GLY A 70 12.47 11.16 -10.22
CA GLY A 70 13.12 10.67 -11.42
C GLY A 70 13.13 9.15 -11.50
N PHE A 71 13.15 8.62 -12.73
CA PHE A 71 13.03 7.18 -12.99
C PHE A 71 14.17 6.34 -12.37
N ALA A 72 15.40 6.86 -12.40
CA ALA A 72 16.59 6.14 -11.93
C ALA A 72 16.85 6.30 -10.41
N SER A 73 15.98 7.01 -9.71
CA SER A 73 16.19 7.37 -8.31
C SER A 73 16.03 6.18 -7.36
N PRO A 74 16.69 6.18 -6.19
CA PRO A 74 16.51 5.14 -5.18
C PRO A 74 15.05 4.98 -4.72
N GLU A 75 14.32 6.09 -4.61
CA GLU A 75 12.90 6.10 -4.20
C GLU A 75 12.04 5.39 -5.24
N THR A 76 12.22 5.71 -6.52
CA THR A 76 11.51 5.03 -7.61
C THR A 76 11.82 3.54 -7.62
N LYS A 77 13.09 3.16 -7.45
CA LYS A 77 13.49 1.74 -7.35
C LYS A 77 12.79 1.04 -6.18
N GLY A 78 12.81 1.65 -5.00
CA GLY A 78 12.14 1.11 -3.81
C GLY A 78 10.64 0.96 -4.00
N PHE A 79 9.99 1.93 -4.63
CA PHE A 79 8.58 1.86 -4.99
C PHE A 79 8.31 0.64 -5.90
N PHE A 80 9.09 0.47 -6.97
CA PHE A 80 8.93 -0.67 -7.88
C PHE A 80 9.19 -2.01 -7.21
N THR A 81 10.16 -2.09 -6.29
CA THR A 81 10.43 -3.30 -5.52
C THR A 81 9.19 -3.75 -4.74
N VAL A 82 8.58 -2.84 -3.97
CA VAL A 82 7.38 -3.16 -3.18
C VAL A 82 6.17 -3.38 -4.08
N PHE A 83 6.02 -2.61 -5.16
CA PHE A 83 4.95 -2.78 -6.13
C PHE A 83 4.92 -4.21 -6.69
N LEU A 84 6.07 -4.71 -7.16
CA LEU A 84 6.17 -6.02 -7.79
C LEU A 84 6.07 -7.15 -6.75
N ILE A 85 6.89 -7.10 -5.70
CA ILE A 85 6.92 -8.14 -4.66
C ILE A 85 5.58 -8.20 -3.94
N GLY A 86 5.04 -7.02 -3.59
CA GLY A 86 3.75 -6.87 -2.94
C GLY A 86 2.64 -7.47 -3.79
N THR A 87 2.58 -7.17 -5.08
CA THR A 87 1.55 -7.75 -5.96
C THR A 87 1.63 -9.27 -6.03
N VAL A 88 2.83 -9.83 -6.14
CA VAL A 88 3.03 -11.29 -6.27
C VAL A 88 2.74 -12.02 -4.96
N LEU A 89 3.30 -11.56 -3.85
CA LEU A 89 3.16 -12.22 -2.54
C LEU A 89 1.86 -11.85 -1.82
N GLY A 90 1.38 -10.63 -2.03
CA GLY A 90 0.17 -10.10 -1.40
C GLY A 90 -1.11 -10.75 -1.92
N THR A 91 -1.14 -11.18 -3.18
CA THR A 91 -2.31 -11.85 -3.78
C THR A 91 -2.72 -13.13 -3.02
N PRO A 92 -1.84 -14.14 -2.85
CA PRO A 92 -2.18 -15.33 -2.07
C PRO A 92 -2.37 -15.01 -0.58
N PHE A 93 -1.61 -14.06 -0.03
CA PHE A 93 -1.75 -13.64 1.36
C PHE A 93 -3.15 -13.08 1.65
N ILE A 94 -3.64 -12.16 0.82
CA ILE A 94 -4.97 -11.55 0.97
C ILE A 94 -6.07 -12.58 0.76
N SER A 95 -5.92 -13.48 -0.21
CA SER A 95 -6.87 -14.58 -0.45
C SER A 95 -7.06 -15.49 0.78
N LEU A 96 -5.96 -15.80 1.48
CA LEU A 96 -5.99 -16.55 2.74
C LEU A 96 -6.57 -15.71 3.88
N LEU A 97 -6.12 -14.46 3.99
CA LEU A 97 -6.55 -13.54 5.04
C LEU A 97 -8.06 -13.29 5.00
N THR A 98 -8.63 -13.03 3.82
CA THR A 98 -10.07 -12.79 3.67
C THR A 98 -10.89 -14.02 4.03
N SER A 99 -10.41 -15.21 3.66
CA SER A 99 -11.03 -16.48 4.03
C SER A 99 -11.03 -16.69 5.55
N LEU A 100 -9.90 -16.40 6.21
CA LEU A 100 -9.77 -16.52 7.66
C LEU A 100 -10.67 -15.50 8.38
N LEU A 101 -10.65 -14.23 7.95
CA LEU A 101 -11.45 -13.17 8.55
C LEU A 101 -12.95 -13.42 8.41
N ALA A 102 -13.38 -13.96 7.26
CA ALA A 102 -14.77 -14.34 7.04
C ALA A 102 -15.30 -15.34 8.08
N TYR A 103 -14.42 -16.17 8.65
CA TYR A 103 -14.76 -17.12 9.71
C TYR A 103 -14.61 -16.51 11.11
N LEU A 104 -13.57 -15.71 11.34
CA LEU A 104 -13.28 -15.13 12.66
C LEU A 104 -14.21 -13.99 13.05
N ILE A 105 -14.61 -13.17 12.09
CA ILE A 105 -15.39 -11.95 12.32
C ILE A 105 -16.75 -12.12 11.63
N PRO A 106 -17.87 -12.20 12.37
CA PRO A 106 -19.18 -12.30 11.76
C PRO A 106 -19.66 -10.92 11.28
N LEU A 107 -19.14 -10.46 10.15
CA LEU A 107 -19.58 -9.25 9.45
C LEU A 107 -20.48 -9.60 8.26
N HIS A 108 -21.29 -8.63 7.84
CA HIS A 108 -22.12 -8.78 6.66
C HIS A 108 -21.26 -8.99 5.40
N PRO A 109 -21.59 -9.93 4.48
CA PRO A 109 -20.80 -10.20 3.27
C PRO A 109 -20.53 -8.97 2.39
N PHE A 110 -21.46 -8.01 2.34
CA PHE A 110 -21.22 -6.74 1.64
C PHE A 110 -20.11 -5.89 2.24
N ALA A 111 -19.91 -5.93 3.56
CA ALA A 111 -18.79 -5.24 4.21
C ALA A 111 -17.45 -5.87 3.79
N TYR A 112 -17.40 -7.21 3.66
CA TYR A 112 -16.25 -7.90 3.11
C TYR A 112 -15.98 -7.53 1.66
N GLY A 113 -17.03 -7.47 0.82
CA GLY A 113 -16.91 -7.01 -0.56
C GLY A 113 -16.31 -5.61 -0.66
N MET A 114 -16.79 -4.66 0.15
CA MET A 114 -16.22 -3.31 0.23
C MET A 114 -14.75 -3.32 0.72
N ALA A 115 -14.42 -4.14 1.71
CA ALA A 115 -13.07 -4.23 2.28
C ALA A 115 -12.03 -4.76 1.29
N CYS A 116 -12.42 -5.57 0.31
CA CYS A 116 -11.53 -6.06 -0.75
C CYS A 116 -10.99 -4.94 -1.65
N GLY A 117 -11.68 -3.78 -1.72
CA GLY A 117 -11.31 -2.63 -2.52
C GLY A 117 -10.08 -1.87 -2.02
N ILE A 118 -8.94 -2.54 -1.93
CA ILE A 118 -7.70 -2.02 -1.35
C ILE A 118 -6.90 -1.12 -2.31
N GLY A 119 -7.29 -1.07 -3.59
CA GLY A 119 -6.63 -0.27 -4.63
C GLY A 119 -5.59 -1.04 -5.46
N SER A 120 -5.66 -2.38 -5.47
CA SER A 120 -4.86 -3.27 -6.33
C SER A 120 -5.80 -4.24 -7.03
N ALA A 121 -5.76 -4.28 -8.38
CA ALA A 121 -6.67 -5.10 -9.16
C ALA A 121 -6.52 -6.60 -8.90
N SER A 122 -5.27 -7.09 -8.83
CA SER A 122 -4.97 -8.52 -8.63
C SER A 122 -5.35 -9.00 -7.24
N MET A 123 -4.95 -8.26 -6.20
CA MET A 123 -5.26 -8.62 -4.82
C MET A 123 -6.76 -8.54 -4.56
N ASN A 124 -7.44 -7.54 -5.13
CA ASN A 124 -8.88 -7.41 -5.02
C ASN A 124 -9.61 -8.60 -5.68
N ALA A 125 -9.20 -8.99 -6.89
CA ALA A 125 -9.75 -10.15 -7.57
C ALA A 125 -9.58 -11.44 -6.75
N ALA A 126 -8.39 -11.65 -6.16
CA ALA A 126 -8.15 -12.82 -5.31
C ALA A 126 -8.96 -12.80 -4.01
N ALA A 127 -9.11 -11.62 -3.38
CA ALA A 127 -9.90 -11.45 -2.18
C ALA A 127 -11.39 -11.79 -2.41
N VAL A 128 -11.96 -11.23 -3.48
CA VAL A 128 -13.35 -11.47 -3.88
C VAL A 128 -13.55 -12.92 -4.30
N ALA A 129 -12.61 -13.51 -5.05
CA ALA A 129 -12.70 -14.92 -5.43
C ALA A 129 -12.81 -15.84 -4.21
N SER A 130 -11.96 -15.63 -3.20
CA SER A 130 -12.04 -16.39 -1.93
C SER A 130 -13.34 -16.19 -1.17
N LEU A 131 -13.89 -14.97 -1.16
CA LEU A 131 -15.14 -14.71 -0.46
C LEU A 131 -16.35 -15.24 -1.21
N SER A 132 -16.31 -15.23 -2.54
CA SER A 132 -17.37 -15.76 -3.40
C SER A 132 -17.52 -17.28 -3.29
N THR A 133 -16.46 -18.01 -2.91
CA THR A 133 -16.59 -19.43 -2.60
C THR A 133 -17.25 -19.68 -1.24
N ILE A 134 -17.08 -18.76 -0.28
CA ILE A 134 -17.70 -18.84 1.05
C ILE A 134 -19.16 -18.36 1.03
N TYR A 135 -19.45 -17.31 0.26
CA TYR A 135 -20.75 -16.66 0.15
C TYR A 135 -21.24 -16.58 -1.31
N PRO A 136 -21.49 -17.72 -1.97
CA PRO A 136 -21.82 -17.77 -3.40
C PRO A 136 -23.09 -16.97 -3.75
N GLN A 137 -24.04 -16.88 -2.83
CA GLN A 137 -25.28 -16.14 -3.00
C GLN A 137 -25.09 -14.61 -3.10
N TYR A 138 -23.94 -14.08 -2.64
CA TYR A 138 -23.63 -12.65 -2.64
C TYR A 138 -22.49 -12.27 -3.60
N ALA A 139 -21.94 -13.24 -4.35
CA ALA A 139 -20.74 -13.06 -5.18
C ALA A 139 -20.83 -11.86 -6.12
N VAL A 140 -21.94 -11.73 -6.85
CA VAL A 140 -22.15 -10.63 -7.84
C VAL A 140 -22.19 -9.27 -7.15
N GLN A 141 -22.89 -9.15 -6.02
CA GLN A 141 -22.94 -7.88 -5.28
C GLN A 141 -21.61 -7.56 -4.63
N MET A 142 -20.89 -8.56 -4.11
CA MET A 142 -19.57 -8.39 -3.51
C MET A 142 -18.55 -7.92 -4.54
N GLU A 143 -18.55 -8.50 -5.74
CA GLU A 143 -17.71 -8.06 -6.85
C GLU A 143 -18.00 -6.62 -7.26
N ALA A 144 -19.29 -6.25 -7.36
CA ALA A 144 -19.68 -4.89 -7.69
C ALA A 144 -19.24 -3.87 -6.62
N PHE A 145 -19.45 -4.17 -5.34
CA PHE A 145 -19.02 -3.31 -4.23
C PHE A 145 -17.50 -3.21 -4.14
N SER A 146 -16.80 -4.32 -4.29
CA SER A 146 -15.35 -4.39 -4.36
C SER A 146 -14.79 -3.53 -5.49
N GLY A 147 -15.34 -3.66 -6.71
CA GLY A 147 -14.90 -2.90 -7.87
C GLY A 147 -15.08 -1.39 -7.67
N MET A 148 -16.23 -0.99 -7.12
CA MET A 148 -16.49 0.41 -6.77
C MET A 148 -15.53 0.92 -5.70
N ALA A 149 -15.35 0.18 -4.59
CA ALA A 149 -14.43 0.55 -3.52
C ALA A 149 -12.99 0.66 -4.02
N ASN A 150 -12.56 -0.24 -4.90
CA ASN A 150 -11.23 -0.22 -5.51
C ASN A 150 -11.02 1.03 -6.37
N LEU A 151 -12.00 1.40 -7.21
CA LEU A 151 -11.93 2.62 -8.02
C LEU A 151 -11.85 3.88 -7.14
N ILE A 152 -12.66 3.94 -6.09
CA ILE A 152 -12.63 5.05 -5.14
C ILE A 152 -11.24 5.15 -4.50
N ALA A 153 -10.74 4.05 -3.92
CA ALA A 153 -9.44 4.00 -3.26
C ALA A 153 -8.28 4.39 -4.19
N MET A 154 -8.35 4.04 -5.48
CA MET A 154 -7.34 4.47 -6.46
C MET A 154 -7.37 5.98 -6.70
N VAL A 155 -8.57 6.58 -6.76
CA VAL A 155 -8.73 8.02 -7.01
C VAL A 155 -8.42 8.83 -5.75
N THR A 156 -9.05 8.54 -4.62
CA THR A 156 -8.84 9.25 -3.35
C THR A 156 -7.41 9.07 -2.86
N GLY A 157 -6.90 7.84 -2.93
CA GLY A 157 -5.56 7.50 -2.50
C GLY A 157 -4.49 8.22 -3.30
N MET A 158 -4.74 8.60 -4.57
CA MET A 158 -3.80 9.42 -5.33
C MET A 158 -3.70 10.84 -4.78
N TYR A 159 -4.83 11.49 -4.48
CA TYR A 159 -4.82 12.84 -3.92
C TYR A 159 -4.21 12.88 -2.52
N VAL A 160 -4.63 11.97 -1.64
CA VAL A 160 -4.05 11.83 -0.29
C VAL A 160 -2.55 11.53 -0.38
N TYR A 161 -2.13 10.72 -1.35
CA TYR A 161 -0.72 10.42 -1.55
C TYR A 161 0.13 11.65 -1.88
N ILE A 162 -0.30 12.45 -2.86
CA ILE A 162 0.41 13.64 -3.31
C ILE A 162 0.52 14.68 -2.19
N PHE A 163 -0.59 14.95 -1.50
CA PHE A 163 -0.65 16.06 -0.53
C PHE A 163 -0.25 15.67 0.89
N VAL A 164 -0.39 14.41 1.28
CA VAL A 164 -0.20 13.96 2.66
C VAL A 164 0.82 12.85 2.76
N ALA A 165 0.59 11.69 2.12
CA ALA A 165 1.39 10.49 2.37
C ALA A 165 2.87 10.68 2.01
N LEU A 166 3.15 11.18 0.81
CA LEU A 166 4.52 11.37 0.33
C LEU A 166 5.31 12.41 1.14
N PRO A 167 4.80 13.64 1.38
CA PRO A 167 5.52 14.60 2.22
C PRO A 167 5.63 14.13 3.68
N LEU A 168 4.65 13.39 4.21
CA LEU A 168 4.74 12.79 5.54
C LEU A 168 5.86 11.75 5.62
N THR A 169 5.95 10.89 4.61
CA THR A 169 6.99 9.85 4.49
C THR A 169 8.38 10.49 4.48
N GLU A 170 8.60 11.53 3.67
CA GLU A 170 9.89 12.23 3.64
C GLU A 170 10.26 12.86 4.99
N ARG A 171 9.29 13.48 5.69
CA ARG A 171 9.52 14.05 7.02
C ARG A 171 9.86 12.97 8.04
N LEU A 172 9.12 11.86 8.01
CA LEU A 172 9.33 10.75 8.91
C LEU A 172 10.70 10.09 8.66
N TYR A 173 11.14 10.01 7.40
CA TYR A 173 12.45 9.49 7.03
C TYR A 173 13.56 10.38 7.60
N ASN A 174 13.47 11.69 7.38
CA ASN A 174 14.46 12.64 7.88
C ASN A 174 14.55 12.65 9.42
N LEU A 175 13.48 12.26 10.12
CA LEU A 175 13.46 12.14 11.57
C LEU A 175 14.07 10.82 12.06
N LEU A 176 13.74 9.70 11.40
CA LEU A 176 14.12 8.35 11.84
C LEU A 176 15.48 7.87 11.33
N GLU A 177 15.85 8.23 10.10
CA GLU A 177 17.13 7.82 9.48
C GLU A 177 18.36 8.17 10.33
N PRO A 178 18.52 9.38 10.92
CA PRO A 178 19.71 9.68 11.71
C PRO A 178 19.80 8.88 13.02
N ILE A 179 18.67 8.33 13.48
CA ILE A 179 18.58 7.55 14.72
C ILE A 179 18.78 6.05 14.41
N ILE A 180 18.03 5.53 13.43
CA ILE A 180 18.00 4.10 13.09
C ILE A 180 19.15 3.72 12.16
N GLY A 181 19.55 4.61 11.24
CA GLY A 181 20.62 4.38 10.28
C GLY A 181 21.96 4.06 10.95
N LYS A 182 22.28 4.71 12.08
CA LYS A 182 23.49 4.40 12.87
C LYS A 182 23.46 3.00 13.48
N ILE A 183 22.28 2.52 13.86
CA ILE A 183 22.09 1.19 14.45
C ILE A 183 22.24 0.13 13.35
N SER A 184 21.64 0.36 12.18
CA SER A 184 21.75 -0.55 11.03
C SER A 184 23.18 -0.65 10.51
N ASP A 185 23.87 0.49 10.34
CA ASP A 185 25.24 0.52 9.83
C ASP A 185 26.21 -0.20 10.81
N ASN A 186 26.05 -0.02 12.13
CA ASN A 186 26.85 -0.74 13.13
C ASN A 186 26.58 -2.25 13.12
N LYS A 187 25.32 -2.67 12.94
CA LYS A 187 24.95 -4.09 12.91
C LYS A 187 25.53 -4.80 11.68
N ILE A 188 25.46 -4.16 10.51
CA ILE A 188 26.03 -4.68 9.26
C ILE A 188 27.56 -4.80 9.37
N ASN A 189 28.22 -3.83 10.02
CA ASN A 189 29.67 -3.86 10.20
C ASN A 189 30.11 -4.98 11.17
N MET A 190 29.39 -5.18 12.28
CA MET A 190 29.66 -6.29 13.20
C MET A 190 29.49 -7.67 12.53
N GLU A 191 28.45 -7.84 11.71
CA GLU A 191 28.19 -9.10 11.01
C GLU A 191 29.29 -9.40 9.97
N LYS A 192 29.78 -8.38 9.26
CA LYS A 192 30.94 -8.51 8.36
C LYS A 192 32.23 -8.86 9.10
N GLU A 193 32.46 -8.29 10.27
CA GLU A 193 33.62 -8.61 11.11
C GLU A 193 33.56 -10.04 11.65
N SER A 194 32.38 -10.55 12.04
CA SER A 194 32.24 -11.95 12.44
C SER A 194 32.52 -12.94 11.30
N ILE A 195 32.04 -12.64 10.08
CA ILE A 195 32.27 -13.52 8.91
C ILE A 195 33.76 -13.54 8.52
N ASN A 196 34.45 -12.40 8.61
CA ASN A 196 35.88 -12.32 8.30
C ASN A 196 36.78 -12.97 9.38
N ASN A 197 36.29 -13.14 10.61
CA ASN A 197 37.04 -13.79 11.68
C ASN A 197 36.83 -15.32 11.73
N GLU A 198 35.89 -15.86 10.96
CA GLU A 198 35.62 -17.31 10.83
C GLU A 198 36.28 -17.95 9.58
N VAL A 199 37.00 -17.16 8.75
CA VAL A 199 37.77 -17.61 7.57
C VAL A 199 39.26 -17.47 7.83
#